data_AF-A0A9P5T3J3-F1
#
_entry.id   AF-A0A9P5T3J3-F1
#
_cell.length_a   1.000
_cell.length_b   1.000
_cell.length_c   1.000
_cell.angle_alpha   90.00
_cell.angle_beta   90.00
_cell.angle_gamma   90.00
#
_symmetry.space_group_name_H-M   'P 1'
#
loop_
_entity.id
_entity.type
_entity.pdbx_description
1 polymer ?
#
loop_
_entity_poly.entity_id
_entity_poly.type
_entity_poly.pdbx_seq_one_letter_code
_entity_poly.pdbx_strand_id
1 'polypeptide(L)'
;MGAQDQFQWMRLCPNLKSFFWRGCWLPRLNHVFPVQEFNTALHARTWPDLKTLDVSGGEFVDEQLATLITGQSRCHFEHLLIPRTGFGPLSLHALVQSELYLSITILELYACENVSSPMIQQMLTMMPALSYFSAGILRVEDMVQGSPCVSISTFASDAGDISFPAAATTITSTTTLVTRPWACYHLRTLKLCLDMNVDANPRTSEFDLVQQHVFRQIAVLSKLETLELSRHFLADTGQASLPQPKIRQLEYRLSAGLGHWTSLKRLGILLFRPGQTMGVREIDWMIQAWPQLKLVSKYLNIDYDINYPLMRRLTQAGITCV
;
A
#
# COMPACT_ATOMS: atom_id res chain seq x y z
N MET A 1 18.63 -30.67 4.17
CA MET A 1 18.70 -29.80 5.37
C MET A 1 17.30 -29.30 5.63
N GLY A 2 16.73 -29.62 6.79
CA GLY A 2 15.38 -29.18 7.14
C GLY A 2 15.32 -27.69 7.49
N ALA A 3 14.11 -27.13 7.57
CA ALA A 3 13.92 -25.74 8.03
C ALA A 3 14.50 -25.51 9.43
N GLN A 4 14.39 -26.52 10.31
CA GLN A 4 14.93 -26.47 11.66
C GLN A 4 16.46 -26.38 11.67
N ASP A 5 17.15 -27.15 10.84
CA ASP A 5 18.61 -27.12 10.75
C ASP A 5 19.09 -25.74 10.29
N GLN A 6 18.45 -25.17 9.26
CA GLN A 6 18.75 -23.83 8.77
C GLN A 6 18.55 -22.78 9.87
N PHE A 7 17.47 -22.89 10.64
CA PHE A 7 17.20 -21.99 11.75
C PHE A 7 18.25 -22.07 12.87
N GLN A 8 18.68 -23.28 13.24
CA GLN A 8 19.75 -23.44 14.23
C GLN A 8 21.06 -22.78 13.78
N TRP A 9 21.41 -22.87 12.50
CA TRP A 9 22.58 -22.20 11.95
C TRP A 9 22.47 -20.67 12.05
N MET A 10 21.29 -20.11 11.78
CA MET A 10 21.08 -18.67 11.87
C MET A 10 21.22 -18.12 13.30
N ARG A 11 20.89 -18.93 14.32
CA ARG A 11 21.09 -18.53 15.73
C ARG A 11 22.56 -18.35 16.12
N LEU A 12 23.48 -18.92 15.36
CA LEU A 12 24.93 -18.77 15.59
C LEU A 12 25.49 -17.46 15.03
N CYS A 13 24.67 -16.63 14.39
CA CYS A 13 25.09 -15.38 13.75
C CYS A 13 24.60 -14.16 14.56
N PRO A 14 25.26 -13.74 15.65
CA PRO A 14 24.77 -12.63 16.50
C PRO A 14 24.72 -11.27 15.78
N ASN A 15 25.54 -11.08 14.75
CA ASN A 15 25.60 -9.84 13.97
C ASN A 15 24.62 -9.82 12.79
N LEU A 16 23.56 -10.64 12.82
CA LEU A 16 22.58 -10.74 11.74
C LEU A 16 21.78 -9.43 11.64
N LYS A 17 21.90 -8.75 10.49
CA LYS A 17 21.21 -7.47 10.22
C LYS A 17 19.96 -7.62 9.38
N SER A 18 19.90 -8.67 8.57
CA SER A 18 18.81 -8.90 7.64
C SER A 18 18.47 -10.38 7.62
N PHE A 19 17.18 -10.66 7.73
CA PHE A 19 16.64 -12.01 7.71
C PHE A 19 15.62 -12.13 6.58
N PHE A 20 15.81 -13.14 5.73
CA PHE A 20 14.96 -13.39 4.57
C PHE A 20 14.44 -14.83 4.63
N TRP A 21 13.12 -14.98 4.69
CA TRP A 21 12.44 -16.26 4.62
C TRP A 21 11.21 -16.17 3.73
N ARG A 22 11.40 -16.50 2.46
CA ARG A 22 10.30 -16.53 1.49
C ARG A 22 9.87 -17.97 1.32
N GLY A 23 8.72 -18.31 1.91
CA GLY A 23 8.10 -19.61 1.79
C GLY A 23 8.00 -20.04 0.32
N CYS A 24 8.17 -21.33 0.06
CA CYS A 24 7.95 -21.85 -1.27
C CYS A 24 6.45 -21.97 -1.50
N TRP A 25 5.93 -21.29 -2.54
CA TRP A 25 4.55 -21.45 -3.01
C TRP A 25 4.20 -22.87 -3.43
N LEU A 26 5.21 -23.75 -3.57
CA LEU A 26 5.02 -25.13 -3.98
C LEU A 26 4.56 -25.95 -2.75
N PRO A 27 3.34 -26.52 -2.77
CA PRO A 27 2.78 -27.30 -1.66
C PRO A 27 3.59 -28.55 -1.26
N ARG A 28 4.64 -28.90 -2.02
CA ARG A 28 5.41 -30.14 -1.89
C ARG A 28 6.66 -30.00 -1.03
N LEU A 29 7.05 -28.78 -0.66
CA LEU A 29 8.21 -28.54 0.18
C LEU A 29 7.73 -28.13 1.57
N ASN A 30 7.74 -29.08 2.52
CA ASN A 30 7.37 -28.90 3.93
C ASN A 30 8.36 -28.00 4.71
N HIS A 31 8.74 -26.84 4.17
CA HIS A 31 9.58 -25.86 4.85
C HIS A 31 8.70 -24.87 5.61
N VAL A 32 8.09 -25.35 6.69
CA VAL A 32 7.35 -24.48 7.61
C VAL A 32 8.34 -23.58 8.32
N PHE A 33 8.07 -22.27 8.32
CA PHE A 33 8.85 -21.33 9.09
C PHE A 33 8.72 -21.62 10.60
N PRO A 34 9.82 -21.75 11.35
CA PRO A 34 9.78 -22.03 12.79
C PRO A 34 9.45 -20.76 13.58
N VAL A 35 8.19 -20.30 13.49
CA VAL A 35 7.70 -19.03 14.10
C VAL A 35 8.03 -18.96 15.59
N GLN A 36 7.79 -20.04 16.34
CA GLN A 36 7.93 -20.04 17.80
C GLN A 36 9.39 -19.95 18.21
N GLU A 37 10.26 -20.69 17.55
CA GLU A 37 11.69 -20.65 17.80
C GLU A 37 12.30 -19.31 17.36
N PHE A 38 11.82 -18.74 16.24
CA PHE A 38 12.20 -17.41 15.80
C PHE A 38 11.82 -16.36 16.86
N ASN A 39 10.57 -16.34 17.32
CA ASN A 39 10.11 -15.43 18.37
C ASN A 39 10.91 -15.61 19.67
N THR A 40 11.20 -16.85 20.06
CA THR A 40 12.04 -17.15 21.24
C THR A 40 13.45 -16.56 21.09
N ALA A 41 14.04 -16.69 19.90
CA ALA A 41 15.36 -16.13 19.60
C ALA A 41 15.36 -14.59 19.64
N LEU A 42 14.29 -13.95 19.17
CA LEU A 42 14.10 -12.50 19.25
C LEU A 42 14.01 -12.01 20.69
N HIS A 43 13.17 -12.66 21.51
CA HIS A 43 13.05 -12.35 22.94
C HIS A 43 14.37 -12.56 23.69
N ALA A 44 15.13 -13.59 23.31
CA ALA A 44 16.46 -13.86 23.86
C ALA A 44 17.55 -12.89 23.34
N ARG A 45 17.21 -11.91 22.49
CA ARG A 45 18.15 -10.97 21.86
C ARG A 45 19.28 -11.66 21.10
N THR A 46 18.95 -12.73 20.38
CA THR A 46 19.92 -13.47 19.57
C THR A 46 20.48 -12.60 18.43
N TRP A 47 19.68 -11.68 17.89
CA TRP A 47 20.05 -10.78 16.80
C TRP A 47 19.76 -9.31 17.17
N PRO A 48 20.57 -8.69 18.04
CA PRO A 48 20.35 -7.32 18.51
C PRO A 48 20.41 -6.27 17.39
N ASP A 49 21.10 -6.57 16.29
CA ASP A 49 21.29 -5.65 15.15
C ASP A 49 20.33 -5.92 13.99
N LEU A 50 19.28 -6.72 14.19
CA LEU A 50 18.34 -7.07 13.13
C LEU A 50 17.50 -5.85 12.73
N LYS A 51 17.66 -5.39 11.48
CA LYS A 51 17.01 -4.20 10.92
C LYS A 51 16.02 -4.52 9.80
N THR A 52 16.21 -5.64 9.10
CA THR A 52 15.37 -6.06 7.98
C THR A 52 14.77 -7.42 8.25
N LEU A 53 13.45 -7.48 8.20
CA LEU A 53 12.71 -8.73 8.20
C LEU A 53 11.92 -8.84 6.90
N ASP A 54 12.24 -9.85 6.10
CA ASP A 54 11.57 -10.18 4.86
C ASP A 54 11.00 -11.60 4.98
N VAL A 55 9.71 -11.70 5.29
CA VAL A 55 9.03 -12.99 5.39
C VAL A 55 7.80 -13.00 4.51
N SER A 56 7.69 -13.96 3.60
CA SER A 56 6.55 -14.03 2.68
C SER A 56 6.00 -15.44 2.64
N GLY A 57 4.68 -15.57 2.57
CA GLY A 57 4.03 -16.87 2.49
C GLY A 57 2.76 -16.92 3.35
N GLY A 58 1.79 -17.71 2.90
CA GLY A 58 0.47 -17.82 3.54
C GLY A 58 0.49 -18.55 4.88
N GLU A 59 1.64 -19.09 5.31
CA GLU A 59 1.80 -19.77 6.59
C GLU A 59 1.77 -18.83 7.81
N PHE A 60 2.03 -17.53 7.60
CA PHE A 60 2.04 -16.54 8.68
C PHE A 60 0.64 -15.98 8.90
N VAL A 61 -0.06 -16.42 9.95
CA VAL A 61 -1.35 -15.81 10.36
C VAL A 61 -1.13 -14.51 11.14
N ASP A 62 -2.16 -13.68 11.27
CA ASP A 62 -2.06 -12.35 11.89
C ASP A 62 -1.54 -12.40 13.33
N GLU A 63 -2.00 -13.37 14.13
CA GLU A 63 -1.60 -13.55 15.53
C GLU A 63 -0.10 -13.82 15.69
N GLN A 64 0.45 -14.60 14.76
CA GLN A 64 1.86 -14.98 14.76
C GLN A 64 2.74 -13.78 14.41
N LEU A 65 2.34 -12.99 13.41
CA LEU A 65 3.01 -11.75 13.04
C LEU A 65 2.90 -10.71 14.15
N ALA A 66 1.74 -10.57 14.79
CA ALA A 66 1.56 -9.69 15.94
C ALA A 66 2.48 -10.07 17.11
N THR A 67 2.62 -11.37 17.39
CA THR A 67 3.55 -11.87 18.41
C THR A 67 5.00 -11.55 18.04
N LEU A 68 5.37 -11.76 16.78
CA LEU A 68 6.70 -11.46 16.26
C LEU A 68 7.04 -9.97 16.41
N ILE A 69 6.11 -9.09 16.00
CA ILE A 69 6.24 -7.64 16.08
C ILE A 69 6.32 -7.19 17.54
N THR A 70 5.51 -7.77 18.43
CA THR A 70 5.51 -7.43 19.86
C THR A 70 6.82 -7.81 20.54
N GLY A 71 7.40 -8.97 20.18
CA GLY A 71 8.69 -9.41 20.71
C GLY A 71 9.86 -8.50 20.34
N GLN A 72 9.63 -7.54 19.43
CA GLN A 72 10.64 -6.68 18.84
C GLN A 72 10.60 -5.24 19.33
N SER A 73 9.87 -4.94 20.41
CA SER A 73 9.90 -3.64 21.10
C SER A 73 11.29 -3.13 21.50
N ARG A 74 12.34 -3.95 21.36
CA ARG A 74 13.73 -3.63 21.68
C ARG A 74 14.67 -3.60 20.48
N CYS A 75 14.21 -3.95 19.28
CA CYS A 75 14.99 -3.91 18.04
C CYS A 75 14.43 -2.83 17.12
N HIS A 76 15.31 -2.08 16.45
CA HIS A 76 14.90 -1.02 15.54
C HIS A 76 14.72 -1.56 14.13
N PHE A 77 13.54 -2.07 13.81
CA PHE A 77 13.24 -2.43 12.43
C PHE A 77 13.16 -1.19 11.56
N GLU A 78 13.97 -1.20 10.50
CA GLU A 78 13.93 -0.21 9.43
C GLU A 78 13.08 -0.73 8.26
N HIS A 79 13.16 -2.04 7.97
CA HIS A 79 12.48 -2.66 6.84
C HIS A 79 11.63 -3.85 7.27
N LEU A 80 10.33 -3.79 7.00
CA LEU A 80 9.38 -4.87 7.23
C LEU A 80 8.72 -5.24 5.91
N LEU A 81 9.18 -6.33 5.29
CA LEU A 81 8.66 -6.85 4.04
C LEU A 81 7.90 -8.14 4.33
N ILE A 82 6.57 -8.06 4.37
CA ILE A 82 5.72 -9.20 4.71
C ILE A 82 4.62 -9.49 3.70
N PRO A 83 4.95 -9.51 2.39
CA PRO A 83 3.95 -9.69 1.36
C PRO A 83 3.32 -11.09 1.44
N ARG A 84 2.04 -11.17 1.08
CA ARG A 84 1.28 -12.43 1.00
C ARG A 84 1.29 -13.21 2.31
N THR A 85 1.15 -12.50 3.42
CA THR A 85 0.98 -13.07 4.75
C THR A 85 -0.42 -12.74 5.27
N GLY A 86 -0.78 -13.27 6.43
CA GLY A 86 -2.00 -12.97 7.16
C GLY A 86 -1.98 -11.63 7.90
N PHE A 87 -1.03 -10.72 7.63
CA PHE A 87 -0.94 -9.42 8.31
C PHE A 87 -2.29 -8.70 8.30
N GLY A 88 -2.77 -8.36 9.49
CA GLY A 88 -4.11 -7.85 9.73
C GLY A 88 -4.15 -6.87 10.93
N PRO A 89 -5.33 -6.71 11.55
CA PRO A 89 -5.53 -5.78 12.66
C PRO A 89 -4.63 -6.03 13.87
N LEU A 90 -4.34 -7.28 14.24
CA LEU A 90 -3.52 -7.60 15.40
C LEU A 90 -2.06 -7.19 15.17
N SER A 91 -1.53 -7.46 13.97
CA SER A 91 -0.18 -7.07 13.61
C SER A 91 -0.02 -5.55 13.54
N LEU A 92 -1.00 -4.83 12.99
CA LEU A 92 -1.00 -3.37 12.99
C LEU A 92 -1.07 -2.82 14.41
N HIS A 93 -1.91 -3.40 15.27
CA HIS A 93 -1.98 -3.01 16.68
C HIS A 93 -0.64 -3.21 17.39
N ALA A 94 0.01 -4.36 17.18
CA ALA A 94 1.35 -4.62 17.71
C ALA A 94 2.40 -3.61 17.21
N LEU A 95 2.34 -3.20 15.94
CA LEU A 95 3.24 -2.14 15.39
C LEU A 95 3.04 -0.80 16.09
N VAL A 96 1.79 -0.44 16.38
CA VAL A 96 1.46 0.80 17.09
C VAL A 96 1.92 0.73 18.54
N GLN A 97 1.62 -0.35 19.25
CA GLN A 97 2.00 -0.54 20.66
C GLN A 97 3.51 -0.58 20.89
N SER A 98 4.25 -1.18 19.96
CA SER A 98 5.72 -1.29 20.04
C SER A 98 6.46 -0.04 19.55
N GLU A 99 5.74 0.99 19.09
CA GLU A 99 6.30 2.21 18.49
C GLU A 99 7.20 1.99 17.25
N LEU A 100 7.25 0.76 16.72
CA LEU A 100 8.02 0.43 15.52
C LEU A 100 7.58 1.23 14.29
N TYR A 101 6.33 1.68 14.27
CA TYR A 101 5.81 2.54 13.21
C TYR A 101 6.59 3.86 13.03
N LEU A 102 7.34 4.32 14.05
CA LEU A 102 8.17 5.52 14.00
C LEU A 102 9.51 5.30 13.28
N SER A 103 10.04 4.07 13.28
CA SER A 103 11.35 3.75 12.70
C SER A 103 11.28 3.09 11.31
N ILE A 104 10.15 2.48 10.97
CA ILE A 104 10.01 1.76 9.71
C ILE A 104 10.07 2.73 8.52
N THR A 105 11.04 2.51 7.65
CA THR A 105 11.27 3.28 6.42
C THR A 105 10.80 2.53 5.16
N ILE A 106 10.71 1.19 5.22
CA ILE A 106 10.22 0.34 4.13
C ILE A 106 9.16 -0.60 4.69
N LEU A 107 7.94 -0.50 4.18
CA LEU A 107 6.83 -1.40 4.53
C LEU A 107 6.20 -1.99 3.26
N GLU A 108 6.24 -3.31 3.13
CA GLU A 108 5.63 -4.05 2.03
C GLU A 108 4.60 -5.06 2.54
N LEU A 109 3.33 -4.76 2.28
CA LEU A 109 2.13 -5.51 2.66
C LEU A 109 1.34 -5.96 1.43
N TYR A 110 2.03 -6.18 0.31
CA TYR A 110 1.37 -6.57 -0.92
C TYR A 110 0.66 -7.91 -0.77
N ALA A 111 -0.59 -7.99 -1.21
CA ALA A 111 -1.38 -9.22 -1.22
C ALA A 111 -1.54 -9.88 0.16
N CYS A 112 -1.49 -9.10 1.24
CA CYS A 112 -1.96 -9.54 2.55
C CYS A 112 -3.49 -9.42 2.61
N GLU A 113 -4.19 -10.55 2.70
CA GLU A 113 -5.66 -10.62 2.56
C GLU A 113 -6.41 -9.85 3.67
N ASN A 114 -5.81 -9.78 4.86
CA ASN A 114 -6.38 -9.10 6.02
C ASN A 114 -6.08 -7.59 6.07
N VAL A 115 -5.30 -7.06 5.13
CA VAL A 115 -5.02 -5.61 5.05
C VAL A 115 -6.21 -4.89 4.43
N SER A 116 -6.99 -4.24 5.28
CA SER A 116 -8.11 -3.41 4.86
C SER A 116 -7.68 -1.99 4.43
N SER A 117 -8.55 -1.32 3.67
CA SER A 117 -8.35 0.07 3.26
C SER A 117 -8.22 1.05 4.45
N PRO A 118 -9.05 0.99 5.52
CA PRO A 118 -8.86 1.82 6.72
C PRO A 118 -7.49 1.67 7.36
N MET A 119 -6.95 0.44 7.39
CA MET A 119 -5.60 0.17 7.91
C MET A 119 -4.52 0.85 7.07
N ILE A 120 -4.65 0.80 5.74
CA ILE A 120 -3.72 1.48 4.83
C ILE A 120 -3.71 2.99 5.09
N GLN A 121 -4.89 3.60 5.19
CA GLN A 121 -5.01 5.03 5.49
C GLN A 121 -4.43 5.36 6.87
N GLN A 122 -4.64 4.50 7.87
CA GLN A 122 -4.05 4.65 9.19
C GLN A 122 -2.50 4.63 9.13
N MET A 123 -1.91 3.68 8.40
CA MET A 123 -0.45 3.62 8.25
C MET A 123 0.12 4.87 7.57
N LEU A 124 -0.50 5.34 6.48
CA LEU A 124 -0.06 6.56 5.77
C LEU A 124 -0.17 7.83 6.63
N THR A 125 -1.10 7.87 7.58
CA THR A 125 -1.28 8.99 8.51
C THR A 125 -0.42 8.88 9.77
N MET A 126 0.07 7.68 10.14
CA MET A 126 0.83 7.47 11.38
C MET A 126 2.33 7.28 11.18
N MET A 127 2.82 6.89 10.00
CA MET A 127 4.23 6.48 9.79
C MET A 127 5.08 7.60 9.13
N PRO A 128 5.73 8.50 9.91
CA PRO A 128 6.43 9.65 9.35
C PRO A 128 7.74 9.31 8.63
N ALA A 129 8.41 8.22 9.03
CA ALA A 129 9.72 7.81 8.50
C ALA A 129 9.62 7.06 7.15
N LEU A 130 8.39 6.76 6.70
CA LEU A 130 8.16 5.89 5.57
C LEU A 130 8.70 6.48 4.26
N SER A 131 9.55 5.73 3.58
CA SER A 131 10.18 6.08 2.30
C SER A 131 9.72 5.19 1.15
N TYR A 132 9.33 3.95 1.45
CA TYR A 132 8.71 3.00 0.54
C TYR A 132 7.48 2.39 1.21
N PHE A 133 6.34 2.46 0.51
CA PHE A 133 5.10 1.84 0.96
C PHE A 133 4.43 1.09 -0.17
N SER A 134 3.97 -0.11 0.16
CA SER A 134 3.43 -1.07 -0.78
C SER A 134 2.31 -1.83 -0.12
N ALA A 135 1.08 -1.74 -0.63
CA ALA A 135 -0.06 -2.32 0.06
C ALA A 135 -1.19 -2.75 -0.89
N GLY A 136 -2.31 -3.05 -0.24
CA GLY A 136 -3.61 -3.47 -0.75
C GLY A 136 -4.37 -2.45 -1.60
N ILE A 137 -5.68 -2.61 -1.59
CA ILE A 137 -6.63 -1.67 -2.16
C ILE A 137 -6.89 -0.57 -1.12
N LEU A 138 -6.66 0.68 -1.49
CA LEU A 138 -7.07 1.86 -0.73
C LEU A 138 -8.32 2.45 -1.40
N ARG A 139 -9.43 2.41 -0.68
CA ARG A 139 -10.71 2.97 -1.09
C ARG A 139 -10.75 4.46 -0.80
N VAL A 140 -11.37 5.21 -1.69
CA VAL A 140 -11.42 6.67 -1.58
C VAL A 140 -12.29 7.15 -0.42
N GLU A 141 -13.29 6.37 -0.01
CA GLU A 141 -14.13 6.68 1.16
C GLU A 141 -13.27 6.83 2.41
N ASP A 142 -12.32 5.91 2.62
CA ASP A 142 -11.43 5.93 3.79
C ASP A 142 -10.42 7.07 3.74
N MET A 143 -10.02 7.50 2.53
CA MET A 143 -9.19 8.69 2.35
C MET A 143 -9.94 9.97 2.75
N VAL A 144 -11.20 10.08 2.32
CA VAL A 144 -12.04 11.28 2.47
C VAL A 144 -12.61 11.43 3.88
N GLN A 145 -13.12 10.34 4.46
CA GLN A 145 -13.69 10.37 5.81
C GLN A 145 -12.62 10.66 6.87
N GLY A 146 -11.35 10.38 6.54
CA GLY A 146 -10.31 10.20 7.52
C GLY A 146 -10.60 8.93 8.32
N SER A 147 -9.57 8.14 8.64
CA SER A 147 -9.80 6.97 9.49
C SER A 147 -10.52 7.44 10.76
N PRO A 148 -11.73 6.93 11.08
CA PRO A 148 -12.28 7.13 12.41
C PRO A 148 -11.16 6.68 13.34
N CYS A 149 -10.73 7.57 14.23
CA CYS A 149 -9.71 7.23 15.19
C CYS A 149 -10.37 6.19 16.10
N VAL A 150 -10.36 4.92 15.67
CA VAL A 150 -10.87 3.81 16.47
C VAL A 150 -9.94 3.80 17.66
N SER A 151 -10.43 4.35 18.76
CA SER A 151 -9.77 4.26 20.04
C SER A 151 -9.48 2.77 20.24
N ILE A 152 -8.21 2.43 20.21
CA ILE A 152 -7.69 1.05 20.20
C ILE A 152 -8.20 0.23 21.40
N SER A 153 -8.80 0.88 22.39
CA SER A 153 -9.42 0.28 23.58
C SER A 153 -10.57 -0.70 23.30
N THR A 154 -11.18 -0.72 22.10
CA THR A 154 -12.44 -1.47 21.88
C THR A 154 -12.27 -2.91 21.36
N PHE A 155 -11.04 -3.42 21.20
CA PHE A 155 -10.82 -4.80 20.69
C PHE A 155 -10.77 -5.89 21.76
N ALA A 156 -10.88 -5.52 23.04
CA ALA A 156 -10.92 -6.47 24.14
C ALA A 156 -12.35 -6.66 24.62
N SER A 157 -12.88 -7.88 24.45
CA SER A 157 -14.13 -8.38 25.04
C SER A 157 -15.41 -8.06 24.26
N ASP A 158 -15.76 -8.94 23.31
CA ASP A 158 -17.06 -9.64 23.32
C ASP A 158 -17.20 -10.54 22.08
N ALA A 159 -17.01 -11.84 22.28
CA ALA A 159 -17.38 -12.88 21.32
C ALA A 159 -18.87 -13.22 21.45
N GLY A 160 -19.73 -12.20 21.43
CA GLY A 160 -21.18 -12.32 21.58
C GLY A 160 -21.91 -11.63 20.44
N ASP A 161 -22.54 -12.42 19.57
CA ASP A 161 -23.61 -12.10 18.61
C ASP A 161 -23.92 -10.60 18.39
N ILE A 162 -23.34 -9.99 17.35
CA ILE A 162 -23.67 -8.62 16.93
C ILE A 162 -24.39 -8.67 15.59
N SER A 163 -25.70 -8.48 15.63
CA SER A 163 -26.51 -8.13 14.47
C SER A 163 -26.31 -6.64 14.15
N PHE A 164 -25.82 -6.33 12.95
CA PHE A 164 -25.68 -4.95 12.49
C PHE A 164 -27.03 -4.40 12.02
N PRO A 165 -27.54 -3.29 12.58
CA PRO A 165 -28.74 -2.66 12.06
C PRO A 165 -28.41 -1.92 10.75
N ALA A 166 -29.06 -2.35 9.67
CA ALA A 166 -29.03 -1.68 8.37
C ALA A 166 -29.88 -0.39 8.40
N ALA A 167 -29.34 0.69 8.96
CA ALA A 167 -29.96 2.01 8.89
C ALA A 167 -29.24 2.87 7.84
N ALA A 168 -29.89 3.06 6.68
CA ALA A 168 -29.48 4.01 5.66
C ALA A 168 -29.54 5.43 6.24
N THR A 169 -28.39 5.93 6.68
CA THR A 169 -28.26 7.29 7.22
C THR A 169 -28.05 8.24 6.06
N THR A 170 -29.09 8.98 5.69
CA THR A 170 -29.00 10.06 4.70
C THR A 170 -28.20 11.21 5.30
N ILE A 171 -26.95 11.37 4.87
CA ILE A 171 -26.04 12.43 5.34
C ILE A 171 -26.37 13.71 4.57
N THR A 172 -27.18 14.60 5.16
CA THR A 172 -27.54 15.91 4.56
C THR A 172 -26.68 17.08 5.07
N SER A 173 -25.53 16.82 5.67
CA SER A 173 -24.69 17.85 6.29
C SER A 173 -23.51 18.23 5.39
N THR A 174 -23.44 19.51 5.00
CA THR A 174 -22.25 20.22 4.48
C THR A 174 -21.14 20.27 5.53
N THR A 175 -20.65 19.10 5.90
CA THR A 175 -19.56 18.92 6.86
C THR A 175 -18.27 19.18 6.09
N THR A 176 -17.56 20.24 6.44
CA THR A 176 -16.22 20.49 5.88
C THR A 176 -15.35 19.28 6.17
N LEU A 177 -14.98 18.55 5.11
CA LEU A 177 -14.16 17.34 5.19
C LEU A 177 -12.76 17.71 5.70
N VAL A 178 -12.56 17.64 7.03
CA VAL A 178 -11.25 17.81 7.65
C VAL A 178 -10.52 16.48 7.50
N THR A 179 -9.78 16.37 6.41
CA THR A 179 -8.93 15.21 6.16
C THR A 179 -7.65 15.31 6.96
N ARG A 180 -7.22 14.18 7.55
CA ARG A 180 -5.92 14.10 8.19
C ARG A 180 -4.85 14.00 7.10
N PRO A 181 -3.88 14.93 7.04
CA PRO A 181 -2.81 14.82 6.07
C PRO A 181 -1.99 13.56 6.35
N TRP A 182 -1.46 12.94 5.30
CA TRP A 182 -0.51 11.84 5.44
C TRP A 182 0.76 12.33 6.15
N ALA A 183 1.27 11.57 7.11
CA ALA A 183 2.46 11.92 7.87
C ALA A 183 3.76 11.53 7.14
N CYS A 184 3.67 10.66 6.14
CA CYS A 184 4.81 10.11 5.39
C CYS A 184 5.40 11.08 4.34
N TYR A 185 5.77 12.30 4.75
CA TYR A 185 6.36 13.31 3.85
C TYR A 185 7.70 12.89 3.22
N HIS A 186 8.31 11.83 3.73
CA HIS A 186 9.55 11.23 3.21
C HIS A 186 9.31 10.16 2.13
N LEU A 187 8.05 9.88 1.79
CA LEU A 187 7.69 8.81 0.87
C LEU A 187 8.21 9.09 -0.53
N ARG A 188 9.04 8.17 -1.04
CA ARG A 188 9.60 8.19 -2.40
C ARG A 188 8.90 7.20 -3.30
N THR A 189 8.43 6.08 -2.76
CA THR A 189 7.71 5.06 -3.53
C THR A 189 6.39 4.73 -2.87
N LEU A 190 5.31 4.89 -3.63
CA LEU A 190 3.95 4.52 -3.23
C LEU A 190 3.38 3.54 -4.25
N LYS A 191 3.05 2.33 -3.80
CA LYS A 191 2.43 1.30 -4.63
C LYS A 191 1.15 0.78 -3.97
N LEU A 192 0.01 1.03 -4.59
CA LEU A 192 -1.29 0.56 -4.12
C LEU A 192 -2.27 0.41 -5.29
N CYS A 193 -3.48 -0.04 -5.02
CA CYS A 193 -4.59 0.12 -5.95
C CYS A 193 -5.57 1.11 -5.35
N LEU A 194 -5.87 2.21 -6.06
CA LEU A 194 -6.95 3.10 -5.66
C LEU A 194 -8.27 2.56 -6.19
N ASP A 195 -9.24 2.48 -5.30
CA ASP A 195 -10.63 2.23 -5.67
C ASP A 195 -11.44 3.50 -5.43
N MET A 196 -11.84 4.12 -6.54
CA MET A 196 -12.71 5.30 -6.57
C MET A 196 -14.19 4.95 -6.37
N ASN A 197 -14.49 3.68 -6.04
CA ASN A 197 -15.81 3.10 -5.86
C ASN A 197 -16.63 3.00 -7.16
N VAL A 198 -17.04 1.77 -7.49
CA VAL A 198 -17.76 1.45 -8.73
C VAL A 198 -19.17 2.02 -8.78
N ASP A 199 -19.80 2.20 -7.62
CA ASP A 199 -21.18 2.66 -7.56
C ASP A 199 -21.29 4.19 -7.68
N ALA A 200 -20.16 4.91 -7.60
CA ALA A 200 -20.12 6.34 -7.83
C ALA A 200 -20.39 6.67 -9.31
N ASN A 201 -21.41 7.47 -9.58
CA ASN A 201 -21.71 7.93 -10.93
C ASN A 201 -20.62 8.94 -11.38
N PRO A 202 -19.83 8.63 -12.43
CA PRO A 202 -18.69 9.47 -12.82
C PRO A 202 -19.10 10.78 -13.51
N ARG A 203 -20.40 11.01 -13.71
CA ARG A 203 -20.94 12.24 -14.28
C ARG A 203 -21.40 13.23 -13.21
N THR A 204 -21.25 12.91 -11.93
CA THR A 204 -21.64 13.81 -10.84
C THR A 204 -20.47 14.72 -10.45
N SER A 205 -20.80 15.94 -10.05
CA SER A 205 -19.82 16.87 -9.48
C SER A 205 -19.19 16.34 -8.18
N GLU A 206 -19.90 15.46 -7.47
CA GLU A 206 -19.37 14.77 -6.29
C GLU A 206 -18.19 13.88 -6.64
N PHE A 207 -18.28 13.09 -7.71
CA PHE A 207 -17.17 12.27 -8.18
C PHE A 207 -15.95 13.14 -8.53
N ASP A 208 -16.15 14.27 -9.22
CA ASP A 208 -15.08 15.21 -9.53
C ASP A 208 -14.42 15.80 -8.27
N LEU A 209 -15.21 16.14 -7.25
CA LEU A 209 -14.68 16.64 -5.97
C LEU A 209 -13.85 15.58 -5.25
N VAL A 210 -14.31 14.33 -5.26
CA VAL A 210 -13.60 13.19 -4.67
C VAL A 210 -12.30 12.91 -5.41
N GLN A 211 -12.29 12.97 -6.75
CA GLN A 211 -11.06 12.88 -7.54
C GLN A 211 -10.06 13.98 -7.17
N GLN A 212 -10.51 15.24 -7.18
CA GLN A 212 -9.67 16.38 -6.81
C GLN A 212 -9.10 16.23 -5.39
N HIS A 213 -9.89 15.68 -4.47
CA HIS A 213 -9.44 15.40 -3.12
C HIS A 213 -8.28 14.39 -3.10
N VAL A 214 -8.41 13.27 -3.79
CA VAL A 214 -7.33 12.27 -3.95
C VAL A 214 -6.07 12.91 -4.54
N PHE A 215 -6.23 13.71 -5.59
CA PHE A 215 -5.11 14.42 -6.20
C PHE A 215 -4.40 15.35 -5.20
N ARG A 216 -5.14 16.12 -4.40
CA ARG A 216 -4.57 16.99 -3.35
C ARG A 216 -3.84 16.20 -2.27
N GLN A 217 -4.42 15.09 -1.84
CA GLN A 217 -3.81 14.24 -0.80
C GLN A 217 -2.46 13.70 -1.27
N ILE A 218 -2.37 13.21 -2.51
CA ILE A 218 -1.10 12.70 -3.06
C ILE A 218 -0.10 13.84 -3.33
N ALA A 219 -0.57 15.04 -3.69
CA ALA A 219 0.27 16.21 -3.98
C ALA A 219 1.16 16.66 -2.81
N VAL A 220 0.81 16.29 -1.56
CA VAL A 220 1.62 16.62 -0.38
C VAL A 220 2.93 15.83 -0.32
N LEU A 221 3.02 14.71 -1.05
CA LEU A 221 4.19 13.84 -1.10
C LEU A 221 5.26 14.38 -2.05
N SER A 222 5.78 15.58 -1.79
CA SER A 222 6.75 16.29 -2.65
C SER A 222 8.04 15.51 -2.98
N LYS A 223 8.38 14.49 -2.18
CA LYS A 223 9.54 13.61 -2.38
C LYS A 223 9.25 12.36 -3.22
N LEU A 224 8.01 12.19 -3.69
CA LEU A 224 7.58 11.02 -4.44
C LEU A 224 8.32 10.91 -5.78
N GLU A 225 8.93 9.75 -6.01
CA GLU A 225 9.71 9.39 -7.20
C GLU A 225 8.97 8.31 -8.01
N THR A 226 8.28 7.39 -7.35
CA THR A 226 7.51 6.30 -7.96
C THR A 226 6.09 6.27 -7.42
N LEU A 227 5.12 6.38 -8.32
CA LEU A 227 3.70 6.25 -8.03
C LEU A 227 3.10 5.14 -8.89
N GLU A 228 2.69 4.05 -8.26
CA GLU A 228 2.02 2.93 -8.92
C GLU A 228 0.63 2.75 -8.29
N LEU A 229 -0.40 3.10 -9.05
CA LEU A 229 -1.81 3.04 -8.64
C LEU A 229 -2.56 1.89 -9.33
N SER A 230 -1.81 0.96 -9.92
CA SER A 230 -2.32 -0.10 -10.81
C SER A 230 -2.11 -1.51 -10.36
N ARG A 231 -1.66 -1.71 -9.13
CA ARG A 231 -1.14 -3.02 -8.72
C ARG A 231 -2.16 -4.13 -9.01
N HIS A 232 -1.72 -5.13 -9.77
CA HIS A 232 -2.54 -6.26 -10.20
C HIS A 232 -2.62 -7.30 -9.08
N PHE A 233 -3.67 -7.23 -8.26
CA PHE A 233 -3.85 -8.10 -7.09
C PHE A 233 -3.84 -9.61 -7.35
N LEU A 234 -4.06 -10.06 -8.59
CA LEU A 234 -4.58 -11.41 -8.82
C LEU A 234 -3.85 -12.22 -9.91
N ALA A 235 -2.79 -11.71 -10.52
CA ALA A 235 -2.12 -12.48 -11.59
C ALA A 235 -1.19 -13.60 -11.05
N ASP A 236 -0.78 -13.54 -9.78
CA ASP A 236 0.37 -14.32 -9.30
C ASP A 236 0.07 -15.23 -8.08
N THR A 237 -1.20 -15.37 -7.68
CA THR A 237 -1.58 -16.32 -6.61
C THR A 237 -1.85 -17.73 -7.11
N GLY A 238 -1.80 -17.97 -8.43
CA GLY A 238 -2.11 -19.27 -9.03
C GLY A 238 -3.56 -19.74 -8.80
N GLN A 239 -4.37 -18.97 -8.07
CA GLN A 239 -5.79 -19.21 -7.89
C GLN A 239 -6.49 -18.79 -9.17
N ALA A 240 -7.09 -19.77 -9.83
CA ALA A 240 -7.85 -19.59 -11.06
C ALA A 240 -8.88 -18.46 -10.90
N SER A 241 -8.64 -17.34 -11.61
CA SER A 241 -9.66 -16.43 -12.12
C SER A 241 -10.83 -16.11 -11.17
N LEU A 242 -10.55 -15.71 -9.93
CA LEU A 242 -11.57 -14.99 -9.17
C LEU A 242 -11.94 -13.74 -9.98
N PRO A 243 -13.25 -13.43 -10.15
CA PRO A 243 -13.68 -12.24 -10.87
C PRO A 243 -13.00 -11.04 -10.21
N GLN A 244 -12.16 -10.34 -10.98
CA GLN A 244 -11.48 -9.16 -10.44
C GLN A 244 -12.56 -8.22 -9.94
N PRO A 245 -12.46 -7.69 -8.71
CA PRO A 245 -13.39 -6.68 -8.25
C PRO A 245 -13.39 -5.59 -9.31
N LYS A 246 -14.59 -5.21 -9.76
CA LYS A 246 -14.74 -3.98 -10.53
C LYS A 246 -14.18 -2.91 -9.60
N ILE A 247 -13.17 -2.19 -10.07
CA ILE A 247 -12.52 -1.11 -9.32
C ILE A 247 -12.64 0.10 -10.22
N ARG A 248 -13.22 1.18 -9.70
CA ARG A 248 -13.25 2.46 -10.40
C ARG A 248 -11.88 3.11 -10.25
N GLN A 249 -11.33 3.60 -11.35
CA GLN A 249 -9.96 4.14 -11.36
C GLN A 249 -9.99 5.66 -11.23
N LEU A 250 -8.88 6.21 -10.76
CA LEU A 250 -8.60 7.65 -10.83
C LEU A 250 -8.45 8.07 -12.31
N GLU A 251 -9.11 9.17 -12.70
CA GLU A 251 -9.03 9.73 -14.05
C GLU A 251 -7.92 10.78 -14.10
N TYR A 252 -6.88 10.49 -14.87
CA TYR A 252 -5.70 11.37 -14.96
C TYR A 252 -5.94 12.49 -15.98
N ARG A 253 -6.94 13.32 -15.72
CA ARG A 253 -7.30 14.49 -16.53
C ARG A 253 -7.03 15.78 -15.77
N LEU A 254 -6.68 16.84 -16.50
CA LEU A 254 -6.50 18.15 -15.87
C LEU A 254 -7.79 18.66 -15.23
N SER A 255 -8.95 18.38 -15.84
CA SER A 255 -10.27 18.72 -15.28
C SER A 255 -10.61 17.94 -14.01
N ALA A 256 -10.08 16.72 -13.86
CA ALA A 256 -10.31 15.87 -12.69
C ALA A 256 -9.38 16.21 -11.50
N GLY A 257 -8.39 17.08 -11.71
CA GLY A 257 -7.48 17.53 -10.64
C GLY A 257 -6.02 17.11 -10.81
N LEU A 258 -5.64 16.47 -11.93
CA LEU A 258 -4.24 16.10 -12.21
C LEU A 258 -3.26 17.28 -12.00
N GLY A 259 -3.71 18.50 -12.31
CA GLY A 259 -2.95 19.73 -12.08
C GLY A 259 -2.46 19.96 -10.65
N HIS A 260 -3.11 19.37 -9.63
CA HIS A 260 -2.66 19.46 -8.24
C HIS A 260 -1.32 18.78 -8.01
N TRP A 261 -0.91 17.82 -8.85
CA TRP A 261 0.39 17.14 -8.76
C TRP A 261 1.56 17.95 -9.36
N THR A 262 1.36 19.23 -9.66
CA THR A 262 2.45 20.12 -10.14
C THR A 262 3.65 20.15 -9.19
N SER A 263 3.44 19.94 -7.88
CA SER A 263 4.48 19.91 -6.85
C SER A 263 5.38 18.67 -6.89
N LEU A 264 4.96 17.59 -7.55
CA LEU A 264 5.68 16.30 -7.58
C LEU A 264 6.87 16.33 -8.56
N LYS A 265 7.80 17.26 -8.39
CA LYS A 265 8.92 17.51 -9.31
C LYS A 265 9.91 16.35 -9.44
N ARG A 266 9.89 15.43 -8.49
CA ARG A 266 10.76 14.24 -8.44
C ARG A 266 10.11 13.00 -9.06
N LEU A 267 8.85 13.08 -9.46
CA LEU A 267 8.12 11.93 -10.01
C LEU A 267 8.80 11.46 -11.30
N GLY A 268 9.36 10.25 -11.24
CA GLY A 268 10.06 9.60 -12.34
C GLY A 268 9.29 8.44 -12.95
N ILE A 269 8.46 7.77 -12.14
CA ILE A 269 7.68 6.62 -12.56
C ILE A 269 6.21 6.85 -12.19
N LEU A 270 5.33 6.79 -13.19
CA LEU A 270 3.88 6.85 -13.01
C LEU A 270 3.19 5.66 -13.69
N LEU A 271 2.67 4.74 -12.89
CA LEU A 271 1.98 3.54 -13.36
C LEU A 271 0.51 3.55 -12.93
N PHE A 272 -0.38 3.33 -13.89
CA PHE A 272 -1.82 3.29 -13.70
C PHE A 272 -2.49 2.24 -14.59
N ARG A 273 -3.73 1.89 -14.25
CA ARG A 273 -4.47 0.84 -14.96
C ARG A 273 -4.95 1.33 -16.33
N PRO A 274 -5.21 0.42 -17.27
CA PRO A 274 -5.86 0.75 -18.53
C PRO A 274 -7.27 1.33 -18.35
N GLY A 275 -7.75 2.07 -19.34
CA GLY A 275 -9.09 2.68 -19.34
C GLY A 275 -9.10 4.20 -19.16
N GLN A 276 -7.94 4.84 -19.33
CA GLN A 276 -7.81 6.29 -19.27
C GLN A 276 -8.38 6.97 -20.53
N THR A 277 -8.60 8.28 -20.43
CA THR A 277 -9.11 9.14 -21.52
C THR A 277 -8.30 10.43 -21.63
N MET A 278 -6.97 10.33 -21.49
CA MET A 278 -6.08 11.49 -21.60
C MET A 278 -6.07 12.05 -23.02
N GLY A 279 -5.96 13.37 -23.16
CA GLY A 279 -5.71 14.03 -24.43
C GLY A 279 -4.27 14.54 -24.56
N VAL A 280 -3.99 15.21 -25.68
CA VAL A 280 -2.68 15.84 -25.93
C VAL A 280 -2.34 16.86 -24.84
N ARG A 281 -3.35 17.59 -24.34
CA ARG A 281 -3.19 18.61 -23.30
C ARG A 281 -2.65 18.03 -21.98
N GLU A 282 -3.15 16.87 -21.55
CA GLU A 282 -2.66 16.18 -20.36
C GLU A 282 -1.19 15.75 -20.55
N ILE A 283 -0.86 15.17 -21.70
CA ILE A 283 0.51 14.71 -22.00
C ILE A 283 1.51 15.87 -22.02
N ASP A 284 1.16 16.98 -22.68
CA ASP A 284 1.99 18.19 -22.69
C ASP A 284 2.21 18.74 -21.29
N TRP A 285 1.15 18.78 -20.49
CA TRP A 285 1.25 19.20 -19.11
C TRP A 285 2.17 18.26 -18.31
N MET A 286 2.08 16.94 -18.47
CA MET A 286 2.94 15.98 -17.76
C MET A 286 4.42 16.19 -18.10
N ILE A 287 4.74 16.36 -19.39
CA ILE A 287 6.11 16.62 -19.87
C ILE A 287 6.69 17.89 -19.24
N GLN A 288 5.88 18.95 -19.16
CA GLN A 288 6.31 20.24 -18.59
C GLN A 288 6.36 20.21 -17.06
N ALA A 289 5.39 19.59 -16.41
CA ALA A 289 5.23 19.63 -14.97
C ALA A 289 6.24 18.71 -14.25
N TRP A 290 6.62 17.58 -14.85
CA TRP A 290 7.44 16.54 -14.25
C TRP A 290 8.73 16.29 -15.06
N PRO A 291 9.75 17.16 -14.89
CA PRO A 291 10.99 17.08 -15.67
C PRO A 291 11.81 15.82 -15.41
N GLN A 292 11.50 15.05 -14.36
CA GLN A 292 12.17 13.79 -14.02
C GLN A 292 11.42 12.56 -14.50
N LEU A 293 10.26 12.71 -15.16
CA LEU A 293 9.44 11.61 -15.63
C LEU A 293 10.21 10.79 -16.67
N LYS A 294 10.33 9.49 -16.44
CA LYS A 294 11.07 8.55 -17.29
C LYS A 294 10.21 7.40 -17.77
N LEU A 295 9.20 7.02 -16.98
CA LEU A 295 8.40 5.83 -17.23
C LEU A 295 6.92 6.09 -16.91
N VAL A 296 6.05 5.81 -17.87
CA VAL A 296 4.59 5.98 -17.77
C VAL A 296 3.87 4.74 -18.31
N SER A 297 2.69 4.40 -17.79
CA SER A 297 1.84 3.36 -18.39
C SER A 297 1.45 3.69 -19.85
N LYS A 298 1.48 2.70 -20.74
CA LYS A 298 1.14 2.88 -22.17
C LYS A 298 -0.35 3.07 -22.48
N TYR A 299 -1.22 2.87 -21.51
CA TYR A 299 -2.68 2.89 -21.67
C TYR A 299 -3.27 4.28 -21.36
N LEU A 300 -2.85 5.30 -22.12
CA LEU A 300 -3.16 6.72 -21.90
C LEU A 300 -4.59 7.09 -22.33
N ASN A 301 -5.09 6.44 -23.39
CA ASN A 301 -6.43 6.61 -23.92
C ASN A 301 -7.01 5.24 -24.32
N ILE A 302 -8.33 5.06 -24.14
CA ILE A 302 -9.06 3.87 -24.57
C ILE A 302 -9.18 3.77 -26.10
N ASP A 303 -9.21 4.92 -26.79
CA ASP A 303 -9.19 4.99 -28.24
C ASP A 303 -7.74 4.81 -28.74
N TYR A 304 -7.52 3.75 -29.53
CA TYR A 304 -6.19 3.41 -30.04
C TYR A 304 -5.62 4.48 -30.97
N ASP A 305 -6.47 5.10 -31.79
CA ASP A 305 -6.08 6.12 -32.77
C ASP A 305 -5.63 7.41 -32.06
N ILE A 306 -6.16 7.66 -30.86
CA ILE A 306 -5.69 8.73 -29.97
C ILE A 306 -4.46 8.28 -29.18
N ASN A 307 -4.48 7.07 -28.61
CA ASN A 307 -3.44 6.58 -27.70
C ASN A 307 -2.05 6.52 -28.35
N TYR A 308 -1.96 6.03 -29.59
CA TYR A 308 -0.69 5.86 -30.28
C TYR A 308 0.06 7.20 -30.49
N PRO A 309 -0.56 8.27 -31.02
CA PRO A 309 0.05 9.60 -31.05
C PRO A 309 0.52 10.13 -29.69
N LEU A 310 -0.24 9.88 -28.61
CA LEU A 310 0.13 10.30 -27.25
C LEU A 310 1.40 9.59 -26.76
N MET A 311 1.48 8.27 -26.94
CA MET A 311 2.68 7.49 -26.61
C MET A 311 3.90 7.97 -27.39
N ARG A 312 3.74 8.20 -28.71
CA ARG A 312 4.82 8.72 -29.56
C ARG A 312 5.34 10.07 -29.04
N ARG A 313 4.45 10.95 -28.59
CA ARG A 313 4.80 12.25 -28.02
C ARG A 313 5.61 12.13 -26.73
N LEU A 314 5.22 11.22 -25.81
CA LEU A 314 6.03 10.91 -24.61
C LEU A 314 7.41 10.36 -24.99
N THR A 315 7.47 9.43 -25.95
CA THR A 315 8.75 8.86 -26.43
C THR A 315 9.66 9.92 -27.03
N GLN A 316 9.12 10.88 -27.79
CA GLN A 316 9.89 12.02 -28.33
C GLN A 316 10.46 12.92 -27.22
N ALA A 317 9.79 13.00 -26.08
CA ALA A 317 10.27 13.70 -24.89
C ALA A 317 11.22 12.85 -24.02
N GLY A 318 11.62 11.64 -24.47
CA GLY A 318 12.52 10.75 -23.74
C GLY A 318 11.84 9.89 -22.66
N ILE A 319 10.51 9.81 -22.65
CA ILE A 319 9.73 9.06 -21.66
C ILE A 319 9.32 7.70 -22.24
N THR A 320 9.60 6.62 -21.50
CA THR A 320 9.25 5.25 -21.88
C THR A 320 7.81 4.92 -21.49
N CYS A 321 7.06 4.31 -22.40
CA CYS A 321 5.72 3.80 -22.12
C CYS A 321 5.75 2.28 -21.91
N VAL A 322 5.23 1.76 -20.78
CA VAL A 322 5.19 0.32 -20.46
C VAL A 322 3.77 -0.23 -20.31
#